data_AF-A0A059WLM3-F1
#
_entry.id   AF-A0A059WLM3-F1
#
_cell.length_a   1.000
_cell.length_b   1.000
_cell.length_c   1.000
_cell.angle_alpha   90.00
_cell.angle_beta   90.00
_cell.angle_gamma   90.00
#
_symmetry.space_group_name_H-M   'P 1'
#
loop_
_entity.id
_entity.type
_entity.pdbx_description
1 polymer ?
#
loop_
_entity_poly.entity_id
_entity_poly.type
_entity_poly.pdbx_seq_one_letter_code
_entity_poly.pdbx_strand_id
1 'polypeptide(L)'
;KALRQEFGAAFDQADRVVITDVYPASEPPIPGISGQTIADAISAHGHRGVTYQSHFAHVHHDVGNMLASGDLVLSLGAGNIHEQLSILAAELVVAEKLKGIVGEEGEVRLHEPMAKHTTLRVGGPAQFWVEPRTEKAFAELIRFCRRENLPLFVIGRGSNLLVRDGGITGVVVHPCRGEFDDIAVNGNEITAGVGAKLKQVAYAGRDAGIGGLEWMEGIPGEVGGALRMNAGAMGGQTFEHVVSVRVLDAEGNAKTMTPSEMEVHYRHVPTLEKNYAVSAVFRGVPGGKDEIVRKLEESQHKRKTTQPAASSAGCIFKNPGNIPAGKLVDELGLKNCAIGKARVSEVHGNFIVNDGGATAAEMLELIAKIQVTAREKRDVELQPEVQIVGEEM
;
A
#
# COMPACT_ATOMS: atom_id res chain seq x y z
N LYS A 1 17.80 -39.76 3.61
CA LYS A 1 17.37 -40.00 5.03
C LYS A 1 18.54 -39.96 6.02
N ALA A 2 19.71 -40.54 5.69
CA ALA A 2 20.84 -40.65 6.62
C ALA A 2 21.33 -39.30 7.21
N LEU A 3 21.45 -38.24 6.42
CA LEU A 3 21.99 -36.95 6.88
C LEU A 3 20.92 -35.97 7.41
N ARG A 4 19.64 -36.36 7.47
CA ARG A 4 18.55 -35.41 7.82
C ARG A 4 18.74 -34.79 9.20
N GLN A 5 19.18 -35.58 10.17
CA GLN A 5 19.43 -35.09 11.53
C GLN A 5 20.68 -34.19 11.58
N GLU A 6 21.72 -34.54 10.82
CA GLU A 6 22.96 -33.77 10.75
C GLU A 6 22.74 -32.40 10.10
N PHE A 7 21.92 -32.34 9.05
CA PHE A 7 21.48 -31.07 8.45
C PHE A 7 20.70 -30.19 9.44
N GLY A 8 19.98 -30.80 10.40
CA GLY A 8 19.21 -30.06 11.40
C GLY A 8 20.06 -29.17 12.31
N ALA A 9 21.32 -29.55 12.57
CA ALA A 9 22.26 -28.81 13.43
C ALA A 9 23.29 -27.99 12.64
N ALA A 10 23.32 -28.11 11.31
CA ALA A 10 24.39 -27.54 10.49
C ALA A 10 24.39 -26.00 10.42
N PHE A 11 23.29 -25.35 10.84
CA PHE A 11 23.08 -23.92 10.68
C PHE A 11 22.86 -23.17 12.00
N ASP A 12 23.19 -23.75 13.15
CA ASP A 12 22.92 -23.18 14.47
C ASP A 12 23.58 -21.83 14.75
N GLN A 13 24.61 -21.45 13.97
CA GLN A 13 25.29 -20.16 14.10
C GLN A 13 24.64 -19.05 13.28
N ALA A 14 23.74 -19.37 12.34
CA ALA A 14 23.02 -18.37 11.57
C ALA A 14 21.83 -17.86 12.39
N ASP A 15 21.53 -16.56 12.33
CA ASP A 15 20.30 -16.03 12.93
C ASP A 15 19.07 -16.36 12.07
N ARG A 16 19.28 -16.48 10.75
CA ARG A 16 18.27 -16.75 9.73
C ARG A 16 18.79 -17.74 8.70
N VAL A 17 17.92 -18.65 8.25
CA VAL A 17 18.26 -19.66 7.25
C VAL A 17 17.11 -19.77 6.25
N VAL A 18 17.38 -19.49 4.97
CA VAL A 18 16.40 -19.71 3.89
C VAL A 18 16.81 -20.97 3.14
N ILE A 19 15.97 -21.99 3.22
CA ILE A 19 16.18 -23.25 2.50
C ILE A 19 15.43 -23.18 1.17
N THR A 20 16.14 -23.40 0.07
CA THR A 20 15.54 -23.57 -1.26
C THR A 20 15.22 -25.04 -1.52
N ASP A 21 14.52 -25.31 -2.62
CA ASP A 21 14.30 -26.70 -3.03
C ASP A 21 15.61 -27.43 -3.34
N VAL A 22 15.59 -28.74 -3.10
CA VAL A 22 16.73 -29.63 -3.36
C VAL A 22 16.50 -30.42 -4.64
N TYR A 23 17.53 -30.47 -5.47
CA TYR A 23 17.51 -31.27 -6.69
C TYR A 23 18.44 -32.48 -6.54
N PRO A 24 18.10 -33.63 -7.13
CA PRO A 24 18.96 -34.79 -7.05
C PRO A 24 20.18 -34.62 -7.96
N ALA A 25 21.36 -34.83 -7.41
CA ALA A 25 22.61 -34.77 -8.17
C ALA A 25 22.81 -36.09 -8.94
N SER A 26 22.32 -36.15 -10.18
CA SER A 26 22.48 -37.32 -11.07
C SER A 26 21.87 -38.63 -10.54
N GLU A 27 20.92 -38.53 -9.60
CA GLU A 27 20.19 -39.65 -9.01
C GLU A 27 18.66 -39.46 -9.18
N PRO A 28 17.83 -40.50 -9.03
CA PRO A 28 16.39 -40.32 -8.92
C PRO A 28 16.02 -39.51 -7.66
N PRO A 29 15.06 -38.58 -7.73
CA PRO A 29 14.54 -37.91 -6.53
C PRO A 29 14.03 -38.93 -5.52
N ILE A 30 14.34 -38.72 -4.24
CA ILE A 30 13.81 -39.56 -3.16
C ILE A 30 12.37 -39.11 -2.88
N PRO A 31 11.36 -40.01 -2.98
CA PRO A 31 9.96 -39.65 -2.74
C PRO A 31 9.75 -39.02 -1.36
N GLY A 32 9.07 -37.88 -1.33
CA GLY A 32 8.73 -37.15 -0.11
C GLY A 32 9.89 -36.37 0.53
N ILE A 33 11.02 -36.19 -0.16
CA ILE A 33 12.11 -35.31 0.26
C ILE A 33 12.08 -34.04 -0.59
N SER A 34 12.09 -32.88 0.07
CA SER A 34 12.14 -31.55 -0.53
C SER A 34 12.90 -30.58 0.38
N GLY A 35 13.09 -29.33 -0.05
CA GLY A 35 13.68 -28.29 0.81
C GLY A 35 12.90 -28.11 2.12
N GLN A 36 11.56 -28.23 2.09
CA GLN A 36 10.71 -28.18 3.28
C GLN A 36 11.12 -29.22 4.32
N THR A 37 11.47 -30.45 3.89
CA THR A 37 11.85 -31.51 4.84
C THR A 37 13.16 -31.22 5.60
N ILE A 38 14.03 -30.40 5.01
CA ILE A 38 15.27 -29.90 5.63
C ILE A 38 14.94 -28.75 6.58
N ALA A 39 14.14 -27.78 6.14
CA ALA A 39 13.68 -26.69 6.99
C ALA A 39 12.96 -27.20 8.26
N ASP A 40 12.10 -28.22 8.12
CA ASP A 40 11.42 -28.87 9.24
C ASP A 40 12.41 -29.56 10.20
N ALA A 41 13.49 -30.15 9.68
CA ALA A 41 14.51 -30.78 10.50
C ALA A 41 15.33 -29.75 11.30
N ILE A 42 15.68 -28.62 10.68
CA ILE A 42 16.35 -27.49 11.33
C ILE A 42 15.46 -26.87 12.41
N SER A 43 14.17 -26.67 12.11
CA SER A 43 13.19 -26.15 13.06
C SER A 43 12.99 -27.11 14.25
N ALA A 44 12.88 -28.42 13.98
CA ALA A 44 12.76 -29.44 15.02
C ALA A 44 14.02 -29.55 15.90
N HIS A 45 15.20 -29.16 15.38
CA HIS A 45 16.44 -29.09 16.16
C HIS A 45 16.48 -27.88 17.11
N GLY A 46 15.64 -26.87 16.88
CA GLY A 46 15.47 -25.71 17.78
C GLY A 46 15.79 -24.36 17.14
N HIS A 47 16.24 -24.34 15.88
CA HIS A 47 16.55 -23.10 15.17
C HIS A 47 15.25 -22.38 14.74
N ARG A 48 15.01 -21.18 15.27
CA ARG A 48 13.74 -20.45 15.10
C ARG A 48 13.68 -19.55 13.86
N GLY A 49 14.81 -19.32 13.22
CA GLY A 49 14.94 -18.42 12.06
C GLY A 49 14.91 -19.11 10.71
N VAL A 50 14.49 -20.38 10.63
CA VAL A 50 14.49 -21.12 9.36
C VAL A 50 13.19 -20.95 8.59
N THR A 51 13.30 -20.71 7.28
CA THR A 51 12.19 -20.66 6.34
C THR A 51 12.48 -21.54 5.13
N TYR A 52 11.42 -21.97 4.44
CA TYR A 52 11.51 -22.67 3.17
C TYR A 52 10.93 -21.80 2.06
N GLN A 53 11.68 -21.64 0.97
CA GLN A 53 11.27 -20.90 -0.23
C GLN A 53 11.25 -21.86 -1.43
N SER A 54 10.05 -22.22 -1.86
CA SER A 54 9.85 -23.12 -3.02
C SER A 54 10.09 -22.43 -4.35
N HIS A 55 10.00 -21.10 -4.41
CA HIS A 55 10.19 -20.32 -5.63
C HIS A 55 11.59 -19.74 -5.64
N PHE A 56 12.50 -20.36 -6.40
CA PHE A 56 13.90 -19.96 -6.46
C PHE A 56 14.10 -18.47 -6.79
N ALA A 57 13.26 -17.92 -7.67
CA ALA A 57 13.30 -16.50 -8.04
C ALA A 57 12.94 -15.54 -6.89
N HIS A 58 12.35 -16.00 -5.78
CA HIS A 58 11.97 -15.15 -4.65
C HIS A 58 12.96 -15.23 -3.49
N VAL A 59 14.04 -15.99 -3.62
CA VAL A 59 15.04 -16.14 -2.54
C VAL A 59 15.66 -14.79 -2.21
N HIS A 60 16.01 -14.00 -3.23
CA HIS A 60 16.54 -12.66 -3.00
C HIS A 60 15.50 -11.70 -2.40
N HIS A 61 14.20 -11.92 -2.65
CA HIS A 61 13.13 -11.16 -1.99
C HIS A 61 13.12 -11.43 -0.49
N ASP A 62 13.08 -12.70 -0.10
CA ASP A 62 13.02 -13.11 1.30
C ASP A 62 14.24 -12.63 2.07
N VAL A 63 15.44 -12.86 1.51
CA VAL A 63 16.70 -12.43 2.12
C VAL A 63 16.76 -10.90 2.17
N GLY A 64 16.44 -10.21 1.08
CA GLY A 64 16.39 -8.76 1.04
C GLY A 64 15.47 -8.15 2.11
N ASN A 65 14.30 -8.74 2.34
CA ASN A 65 13.34 -8.22 3.32
C ASN A 65 13.77 -8.43 4.78
N MET A 66 14.58 -9.45 5.08
CA MET A 66 15.05 -9.71 6.43
C MET A 66 16.35 -8.99 6.79
N LEU A 67 17.05 -8.41 5.81
CA LEU A 67 18.35 -7.79 6.02
C LEU A 67 18.29 -6.50 6.84
N ALA A 68 19.26 -6.37 7.74
CA ALA A 68 19.58 -5.15 8.46
C ALA A 68 21.02 -4.70 8.14
N SER A 69 21.32 -3.43 8.44
CA SER A 69 22.67 -2.90 8.32
C SER A 69 23.62 -3.65 9.27
N GLY A 70 24.74 -4.14 8.74
CA GLY A 70 25.72 -4.93 9.48
C GLY A 70 25.57 -6.45 9.32
N ASP A 71 24.49 -6.91 8.69
CA ASP A 71 24.28 -8.34 8.44
C ASP A 71 25.28 -8.89 7.40
N LEU A 72 25.67 -10.15 7.57
CA LEU A 72 26.45 -10.92 6.61
C LEU A 72 25.56 -11.96 5.92
N VAL A 73 25.43 -11.85 4.60
CA VAL A 73 24.72 -12.86 3.78
C VAL A 73 25.72 -13.85 3.22
N LEU A 74 25.47 -15.13 3.47
CA LEU A 74 26.20 -16.25 2.89
C LEU A 74 25.24 -17.13 2.09
N SER A 75 25.61 -17.51 0.87
CA SER A 75 24.95 -18.61 0.16
C SER A 75 25.85 -19.82 0.10
N LEU A 76 25.23 -20.99 0.27
CA LEU A 76 25.88 -22.27 0.17
C LEU A 76 24.99 -23.19 -0.65
N GLY A 77 25.50 -23.67 -1.77
CA GLY A 77 24.77 -24.60 -2.61
C GLY A 77 25.57 -24.94 -3.86
N ALA A 78 25.27 -26.11 -4.42
CA ALA A 78 25.65 -26.39 -5.79
C ALA A 78 24.67 -25.66 -6.74
N GLY A 79 25.06 -25.52 -8.01
CA GLY A 79 24.18 -24.93 -9.03
C GLY A 79 24.17 -23.41 -9.01
N ASN A 80 22.98 -22.81 -9.10
CA ASN A 80 22.83 -21.42 -9.50
C ASN A 80 22.38 -20.47 -8.37
N ILE A 81 22.39 -20.89 -7.09
CA ILE A 81 22.01 -20.03 -5.95
C ILE A 81 22.76 -18.69 -5.90
N HIS A 82 23.99 -18.66 -6.44
CA HIS A 82 24.81 -17.46 -6.57
C HIS A 82 24.17 -16.37 -7.47
N GLU A 83 23.30 -16.74 -8.41
CA GLU A 83 22.54 -15.80 -9.25
C GLU A 83 21.61 -14.94 -8.39
N GLN A 84 20.92 -15.54 -7.41
CA GLN A 84 20.03 -14.82 -6.49
C GLN A 84 20.80 -13.81 -5.62
N LEU A 85 22.00 -14.17 -5.16
CA LEU A 85 22.85 -13.24 -4.42
C LEU A 85 23.43 -12.14 -5.30
N SER A 86 23.66 -12.41 -6.58
CA SER A 86 24.12 -11.39 -7.53
C SER A 86 23.03 -10.34 -7.77
N ILE A 87 21.77 -10.76 -7.87
CA ILE A 87 20.61 -9.85 -7.93
C ILE A 87 20.53 -9.03 -6.65
N LEU A 88 20.54 -9.68 -5.49
CA LEU A 88 20.47 -9.00 -4.19
C LEU A 88 21.61 -7.99 -4.01
N ALA A 89 22.84 -8.33 -4.40
CA ALA A 89 23.98 -7.43 -4.33
C ALA A 89 23.77 -6.17 -5.20
N ALA A 90 23.23 -6.33 -6.41
CA ALA A 90 22.91 -5.19 -7.27
C ALA A 90 21.82 -4.30 -6.65
N GLU A 91 20.79 -4.91 -6.05
CA GLU A 91 19.74 -4.17 -5.35
C GLU A 91 20.27 -3.43 -4.12
N LEU A 92 21.17 -4.04 -3.34
CA LEU A 92 21.81 -3.39 -2.19
C LEU A 92 22.59 -2.13 -2.58
N VAL A 93 23.26 -2.14 -3.74
CA VAL A 93 23.94 -0.94 -4.27
C VAL A 93 22.94 0.18 -4.56
N VAL A 94 21.76 -0.14 -5.08
CA VAL A 94 20.70 0.85 -5.31
C VAL A 94 20.12 1.33 -3.98
N ALA A 95 19.85 0.42 -3.05
CA ALA A 95 19.32 0.74 -1.73
C ALA A 95 20.25 1.66 -0.93
N GLU A 96 21.57 1.46 -1.00
CA GLU A 96 22.56 2.33 -0.37
C GLU A 96 22.52 3.76 -0.95
N LYS A 97 22.43 3.89 -2.28
CA LYS A 97 22.27 5.20 -2.93
C LYS A 97 20.96 5.88 -2.52
N LEU A 98 19.85 5.13 -2.47
CA LEU A 98 18.56 5.63 -2.00
C LEU A 98 18.65 6.11 -0.54
N LYS A 99 19.32 5.34 0.32
CA LYS A 99 19.53 5.69 1.73
C LYS A 99 20.36 6.96 1.87
N GLY A 100 21.39 7.15 1.04
CA GLY A 100 22.16 8.39 0.97
C GLY A 100 21.33 9.61 0.58
N ILE A 101 20.29 9.45 -0.25
CA ILE A 101 19.38 10.54 -0.65
C ILE A 101 18.41 10.92 0.48
N VAL A 102 17.79 9.93 1.13
CA VAL A 102 16.80 10.19 2.19
C VAL A 102 17.42 10.49 3.55
N GLY A 103 18.72 10.24 3.70
CA GLY A 103 19.49 10.52 4.90
C GLY A 103 19.20 9.56 6.05
N GLU A 104 19.75 9.86 7.23
CA GLU A 104 19.62 9.02 8.42
C GLU A 104 18.16 8.89 8.90
N GLU A 105 17.38 9.98 8.82
CA GLU A 105 15.99 10.02 9.28
C GLU A 105 14.99 9.36 8.31
N GLY A 106 15.38 9.18 7.04
CA GLY A 106 14.58 8.48 6.05
C GLY A 106 14.72 6.96 6.16
N GLU A 107 13.80 6.21 5.57
CA GLU A 107 13.85 4.74 5.60
C GLU A 107 13.99 4.16 4.19
N VAL A 108 14.75 3.07 4.07
CA VAL A 108 14.85 2.24 2.86
C VAL A 108 14.75 0.78 3.26
N ARG A 109 13.81 0.04 2.66
CA ARG A 109 13.63 -1.40 2.86
C ARG A 109 13.55 -2.12 1.52
N LEU A 110 14.22 -3.25 1.41
CA LEU A 110 14.12 -4.12 0.24
C LEU A 110 12.91 -5.05 0.37
N HIS A 111 12.24 -5.30 -0.75
CA HIS A 111 11.16 -6.28 -0.89
C HIS A 111 10.09 -6.21 0.20
N GLU A 112 9.74 -5.00 0.63
CA GLU A 112 8.82 -4.77 1.75
C GLU A 112 7.39 -5.14 1.36
N PRO A 113 6.72 -6.06 2.07
CA PRO A 113 5.37 -6.51 1.69
C PRO A 113 4.35 -5.38 1.72
N MET A 114 3.72 -5.11 0.59
CA MET A 114 2.69 -4.07 0.45
C MET A 114 1.45 -4.38 1.29
N ALA A 115 1.21 -5.64 1.66
CA ALA A 115 0.18 -6.01 2.63
C ALA A 115 0.33 -5.32 4.01
N LYS A 116 1.53 -4.84 4.39
CA LYS A 116 1.72 -4.04 5.61
C LYS A 116 1.30 -2.57 5.42
N HIS A 117 1.23 -2.10 4.18
CA HIS A 117 1.05 -0.69 3.79
C HIS A 117 -0.26 -0.41 3.05
N THR A 118 -1.11 -1.43 2.84
CA THR A 118 -2.47 -1.29 2.33
C THR A 118 -3.50 -1.59 3.42
N THR A 119 -4.65 -0.91 3.38
CA THR A 119 -5.73 -1.18 4.36
C THR A 119 -6.46 -2.47 4.09
N LEU A 120 -6.42 -2.97 2.85
CA LEU A 120 -6.90 -4.30 2.48
C LEU A 120 -6.02 -5.41 3.06
N ARG A 121 -4.78 -5.07 3.46
CA ARG A 121 -3.75 -6.00 3.96
C ARG A 121 -3.43 -7.11 2.96
N VAL A 122 -3.30 -6.70 1.71
CA VAL A 122 -2.98 -7.54 0.56
C VAL A 122 -1.94 -6.82 -0.29
N GLY A 123 -1.02 -7.57 -0.89
CA GLY A 123 -0.01 -7.04 -1.79
C GLY A 123 1.35 -7.70 -1.61
N GLY A 124 1.97 -8.01 -2.76
CA GLY A 124 3.34 -8.52 -2.86
C GLY A 124 4.41 -7.50 -2.46
N PRO A 125 5.69 -7.79 -2.71
CA PRO A 125 6.81 -6.95 -2.28
C PRO A 125 6.90 -5.63 -3.06
N ALA A 126 7.20 -4.53 -2.38
CA ALA A 126 7.78 -3.35 -3.01
C ALA A 126 9.29 -3.55 -3.12
N GLN A 127 9.84 -3.53 -4.35
CA GLN A 127 11.27 -3.80 -4.57
C GLN A 127 12.15 -2.86 -3.72
N PHE A 128 11.92 -1.55 -3.79
CA PHE A 128 12.52 -0.57 -2.89
C PHE A 128 11.42 0.27 -2.22
N TRP A 129 11.15 0.02 -0.94
CA TRP A 129 10.29 0.89 -0.14
C TRP A 129 11.10 2.04 0.45
N VAL A 130 10.69 3.28 0.19
CA VAL A 130 11.43 4.48 0.58
C VAL A 130 10.54 5.50 1.29
N GLU A 131 10.96 5.98 2.46
CA GLU A 131 10.25 7.01 3.23
C GLU A 131 11.13 8.26 3.38
N PRO A 132 10.99 9.29 2.53
CA PRO A 132 11.63 10.58 2.73
C PRO A 132 10.96 11.34 3.89
N ARG A 133 11.72 12.23 4.56
CA ARG A 133 11.21 13.10 5.64
C ARG A 133 11.09 14.58 5.26
N THR A 134 11.64 14.97 4.11
CA THR A 134 11.66 16.35 3.62
C THR A 134 11.31 16.40 2.14
N GLU A 135 10.74 17.53 1.69
CA GLU A 135 10.48 17.83 0.28
C GLU A 135 11.77 17.72 -0.54
N LYS A 136 12.89 18.22 -0.01
CA LYS A 136 14.19 18.18 -0.68
C LYS A 136 14.64 16.74 -0.97
N ALA A 137 14.54 15.84 0.01
CA ALA A 137 14.89 14.44 -0.18
C ALA A 137 13.98 13.77 -1.22
N PHE A 138 12.68 14.09 -1.20
CA PHE A 138 11.74 13.54 -2.18
C PHE A 138 12.01 14.05 -3.61
N ALA A 139 12.36 15.33 -3.78
CA ALA A 139 12.77 15.89 -5.06
C ALA A 139 14.03 15.21 -5.63
N GLU A 140 15.05 15.00 -4.79
CA GLU A 140 16.27 14.29 -5.20
C GLU A 140 16.00 12.80 -5.49
N LEU A 141 15.06 12.18 -4.79
CA LEU A 141 14.61 10.81 -5.06
C LEU A 141 13.96 10.70 -6.45
N ILE A 142 13.08 11.63 -6.81
CA ILE A 142 12.48 11.69 -8.16
C ILE A 142 13.57 11.80 -9.24
N ARG A 143 14.53 12.73 -9.04
CA ARG A 143 15.65 12.93 -9.97
C ARG A 143 16.54 11.70 -10.11
N PHE A 144 16.81 11.03 -8.99
CA PHE A 144 17.57 9.78 -8.96
C PHE A 144 16.85 8.69 -9.76
N CYS A 145 15.58 8.42 -9.46
CA CYS A 145 14.82 7.37 -10.12
C CYS A 145 14.75 7.61 -11.64
N ARG A 146 14.53 8.86 -12.05
CA ARG A 146 14.57 9.23 -13.46
C ARG A 146 15.92 8.96 -14.11
N ARG A 147 17.04 9.35 -13.47
CA ARG A 147 18.39 9.18 -14.03
C ARG A 147 18.76 7.70 -14.18
N GLU A 148 18.39 6.88 -13.19
CA GLU A 148 18.67 5.45 -13.18
C GLU A 148 17.59 4.63 -13.93
N ASN A 149 16.59 5.29 -14.53
CA ASN A 149 15.45 4.67 -15.20
C ASN A 149 14.69 3.66 -14.32
N LEU A 150 14.55 3.99 -13.03
CA LEU A 150 13.78 3.23 -12.06
C LEU A 150 12.33 3.73 -12.05
N PRO A 151 11.33 2.84 -12.23
CA PRO A 151 9.93 3.19 -12.04
C PRO A 151 9.70 3.75 -10.64
N LEU A 152 8.89 4.80 -10.53
CA LEU A 152 8.56 5.47 -9.28
C LEU A 152 7.05 5.39 -9.04
N PHE A 153 6.65 4.77 -7.94
CA PHE A 153 5.27 4.70 -7.49
C PHE A 153 5.12 5.39 -6.14
N VAL A 154 4.15 6.28 -5.98
CA VAL A 154 3.95 7.03 -4.73
C VAL A 154 2.66 6.60 -4.06
N ILE A 155 2.74 6.36 -2.76
CA ILE A 155 1.64 5.87 -1.94
C ILE A 155 1.47 6.73 -0.69
N GLY A 156 0.21 6.98 -0.31
CA GLY A 156 -0.14 7.42 1.05
C GLY A 156 -0.43 6.22 1.95
N ARG A 157 -1.59 6.22 2.59
CA ARG A 157 -2.06 5.11 3.46
C ARG A 157 -2.41 3.79 2.74
N GLY A 158 -2.35 3.74 1.41
CA GLY A 158 -2.77 2.56 0.63
C GLY A 158 -4.24 2.17 0.82
N SER A 159 -5.11 3.14 1.13
CA SER A 159 -6.51 2.86 1.48
C SER A 159 -7.47 2.67 0.32
N ASN A 160 -7.00 2.89 -0.91
CA ASN A 160 -7.71 2.67 -2.16
C ASN A 160 -6.88 1.81 -3.13
N LEU A 161 -5.95 1.00 -2.62
CA LEU A 161 -5.09 0.15 -3.43
C LEU A 161 -5.40 -1.33 -3.23
N LEU A 162 -5.36 -2.07 -4.33
CA LEU A 162 -5.23 -3.53 -4.39
C LEU A 162 -3.92 -3.80 -5.13
N VAL A 163 -2.86 -4.09 -4.38
CA VAL A 163 -1.56 -4.42 -4.96
C VAL A 163 -1.56 -5.91 -5.28
N ARG A 164 -1.12 -6.27 -6.49
CA ARG A 164 -1.01 -7.67 -6.93
C ARG A 164 0.04 -8.44 -6.14
N ASP A 165 -0.05 -9.77 -6.18
CA ASP A 165 0.83 -10.65 -5.39
C ASP A 165 2.29 -10.65 -5.88
N GLY A 166 2.55 -10.29 -7.15
CA GLY A 166 3.90 -10.07 -7.68
C GLY A 166 4.56 -8.78 -7.16
N GLY A 167 3.78 -7.87 -6.56
CA GLY A 167 4.32 -6.66 -5.94
C GLY A 167 4.53 -5.50 -6.91
N ILE A 168 5.41 -4.57 -6.56
CA ILE A 168 5.70 -3.35 -7.33
C ILE A 168 7.20 -3.24 -7.57
N THR A 169 7.59 -3.31 -8.84
CA THR A 169 8.97 -3.09 -9.31
C THR A 169 9.37 -1.62 -9.21
N GLY A 170 10.65 -1.37 -8.91
CA GLY A 170 11.20 -0.04 -8.74
C GLY A 170 10.98 0.54 -7.35
N VAL A 171 10.91 1.87 -7.28
CA VAL A 171 10.87 2.61 -6.02
C VAL A 171 9.43 2.93 -5.64
N VAL A 172 8.99 2.40 -4.51
CA VAL A 172 7.72 2.75 -3.86
C VAL A 172 7.99 3.78 -2.77
N VAL A 173 7.51 5.00 -2.96
CA VAL A 173 7.73 6.11 -2.02
C VAL A 173 6.50 6.35 -1.18
N HIS A 174 6.70 6.42 0.13
CA HIS A 174 5.70 6.86 1.08
C HIS A 174 6.18 8.13 1.80
N PRO A 175 5.79 9.33 1.31
CA PRO A 175 6.13 10.59 1.96
C PRO A 175 5.33 10.72 3.26
N CYS A 176 5.97 10.44 4.39
CA CYS A 176 5.36 10.47 5.71
C CYS A 176 6.35 10.93 6.78
N ARG A 177 5.83 11.42 7.90
CA ARG A 177 6.61 12.06 8.97
C ARG A 177 7.38 13.29 8.48
N GLY A 178 8.10 13.95 9.39
CA GLY A 178 8.81 15.20 9.09
C GLY A 178 7.84 16.22 8.47
N GLU A 179 8.29 16.88 7.41
CA GLU A 179 7.51 17.89 6.69
C GLU A 179 6.18 17.36 6.11
N PHE A 180 6.07 16.04 5.87
CA PHE A 180 4.88 15.44 5.29
C PHE A 180 3.73 15.20 6.28
N ASP A 181 4.00 15.22 7.59
CA ASP A 181 2.97 15.09 8.64
C ASP A 181 2.59 16.44 9.26
N ASP A 182 3.31 17.52 8.90
CA ASP A 182 3.11 18.85 9.47
C ASP A 182 1.71 19.39 9.16
N ILE A 183 1.09 19.98 10.18
CA ILE A 183 -0.18 20.68 10.08
C ILE A 183 -0.04 22.05 10.74
N ALA A 184 -0.29 23.11 9.98
CA ALA A 184 -0.25 24.48 10.44
C ALA A 184 -1.57 25.19 10.16
N VAL A 185 -2.03 25.99 11.12
CA VAL A 185 -3.26 26.79 11.00
C VAL A 185 -2.90 28.26 10.88
N ASN A 186 -3.46 28.95 9.90
CA ASN A 186 -3.31 30.40 9.72
C ASN A 186 -4.66 31.02 9.33
N GLY A 187 -5.28 31.76 10.24
CA GLY A 187 -6.63 32.29 10.04
C GLY A 187 -7.64 31.16 9.82
N ASN A 188 -8.26 31.12 8.64
CA ASN A 188 -9.25 30.10 8.26
C ASN A 188 -8.66 29.02 7.33
N GLU A 189 -7.34 29.01 7.19
CA GLU A 189 -6.62 28.08 6.33
C GLU A 189 -5.80 27.09 7.15
N ILE A 190 -5.76 25.85 6.68
CA ILE A 190 -5.00 24.76 7.27
C ILE A 190 -4.04 24.24 6.20
N THR A 191 -2.75 24.41 6.41
CA THR A 191 -1.72 23.77 5.59
C THR A 191 -1.43 22.39 6.16
N ALA A 192 -1.46 21.36 5.34
CA ALA A 192 -1.15 19.99 5.75
C ALA A 192 -0.24 19.29 4.73
N GLY A 193 0.81 18.63 5.23
CA GLY A 193 1.64 17.74 4.43
C GLY A 193 0.86 16.52 3.92
N VAL A 194 1.33 15.88 2.84
CA VAL A 194 0.59 14.77 2.21
C VAL A 194 0.47 13.50 3.05
N GLY A 195 1.36 13.29 4.02
CA GLY A 195 1.33 12.17 4.97
C GLY A 195 0.35 12.40 6.14
N ALA A 196 -0.12 13.63 6.34
CA ALA A 196 -1.10 13.94 7.37
C ALA A 196 -2.42 13.18 7.12
N LYS A 197 -2.97 12.57 8.18
CA LYS A 197 -4.27 11.88 8.08
C LYS A 197 -5.39 12.89 7.96
N LEU A 198 -6.38 12.60 7.14
CA LEU A 198 -7.55 13.46 6.94
C LEU A 198 -8.27 13.82 8.25
N LYS A 199 -8.37 12.86 9.18
CA LYS A 199 -8.91 13.12 10.52
C LYS A 199 -8.12 14.16 11.33
N GLN A 200 -6.80 14.24 11.14
CA GLN A 200 -5.95 15.21 11.84
C GLN A 200 -6.21 16.62 11.31
N VAL A 201 -6.42 16.77 9.99
CA VAL A 201 -6.85 18.04 9.37
C VAL A 201 -8.20 18.48 9.94
N ALA A 202 -9.17 17.56 10.02
CA ALA A 202 -10.49 17.85 10.60
C ALA A 202 -10.40 18.28 12.08
N TYR A 203 -9.55 17.63 12.87
CA TYR A 203 -9.35 17.99 14.28
C TYR A 203 -8.59 19.32 14.46
N ALA A 204 -7.61 19.62 13.62
CA ALA A 204 -6.96 20.93 13.60
C ALA A 204 -7.98 22.04 13.30
N GLY A 205 -8.91 21.79 12.36
CA GLY A 205 -10.01 22.71 12.09
C GLY A 205 -10.90 22.93 13.31
N ARG A 206 -11.35 21.85 13.96
CA ARG A 206 -12.12 21.93 15.22
C ARG A 206 -11.41 22.75 16.30
N ASP A 207 -10.13 22.51 16.51
CA ASP A 207 -9.37 23.17 17.58
C ASP A 207 -9.16 24.66 17.31
N ALA A 208 -9.16 25.05 16.03
CA ALA A 208 -9.07 26.43 15.57
C ALA A 208 -10.43 27.12 15.34
N GLY A 209 -11.55 26.43 15.52
CA GLY A 209 -12.89 26.99 15.22
C GLY A 209 -13.18 27.12 13.71
N ILE A 210 -12.55 26.27 12.89
CA ILE A 210 -12.71 26.20 11.44
C ILE A 210 -13.53 24.95 11.10
N GLY A 211 -14.78 25.15 10.68
CA GLY A 211 -15.68 24.11 10.20
C GLY A 211 -15.63 23.89 8.69
N GLY A 212 -16.45 22.97 8.21
CA GLY A 212 -16.56 22.60 6.79
C GLY A 212 -15.64 21.44 6.38
N LEU A 213 -14.73 21.00 7.25
CA LEU A 213 -13.78 19.92 6.98
C LEU A 213 -14.11 18.64 7.77
N GLU A 214 -15.24 18.59 8.47
CA GLU A 214 -15.59 17.51 9.40
C GLU A 214 -15.79 16.17 8.69
N TRP A 215 -16.23 16.19 7.43
CA TRP A 215 -16.42 15.01 6.58
C TRP A 215 -15.12 14.22 6.34
N MET A 216 -13.95 14.87 6.50
CA MET A 216 -12.63 14.25 6.40
C MET A 216 -12.37 13.22 7.52
N GLU A 217 -13.05 13.32 8.66
CA GLU A 217 -12.96 12.32 9.75
C GLU A 217 -13.41 10.93 9.25
N GLY A 218 -14.47 10.92 8.44
CA GLY A 218 -15.09 9.71 7.93
C GLY A 218 -14.29 9.01 6.81
N ILE A 219 -13.19 9.59 6.33
CA ILE A 219 -12.38 9.00 5.25
C ILE A 219 -11.09 8.41 5.83
N PRO A 220 -10.89 7.09 5.73
CA PRO A 220 -9.67 6.45 6.17
C PRO A 220 -8.56 6.70 5.14
N GLY A 221 -7.84 7.81 5.24
CA GLY A 221 -6.78 8.17 4.30
C GLY A 221 -5.89 9.32 4.76
N GLU A 222 -4.96 9.68 3.88
CA GLU A 222 -4.02 10.79 4.04
C GLU A 222 -4.26 11.84 2.97
N VAL A 223 -3.79 13.06 3.21
CA VAL A 223 -3.98 14.22 2.34
C VAL A 223 -3.53 13.93 0.91
N GLY A 224 -2.37 13.29 0.70
CA GLY A 224 -1.88 12.98 -0.65
C GLY A 224 -2.84 12.10 -1.46
N GLY A 225 -3.33 11.02 -0.84
CA GLY A 225 -4.31 10.15 -1.47
C GLY A 225 -5.66 10.85 -1.71
N ALA A 226 -6.06 11.72 -0.79
CA ALA A 226 -7.28 12.51 -0.92
C ALA A 226 -7.22 13.49 -2.10
N LEU A 227 -6.09 14.16 -2.27
CA LEU A 227 -5.82 15.02 -3.42
C LEU A 227 -5.86 14.20 -4.72
N ARG A 228 -5.09 13.10 -4.79
CA ARG A 228 -5.01 12.24 -6.00
C ARG A 228 -6.36 11.72 -6.47
N MET A 229 -7.24 11.42 -5.52
CA MET A 229 -8.56 10.85 -5.77
C MET A 229 -9.69 11.88 -5.70
N ASN A 230 -9.43 13.18 -5.51
CA ASN A 230 -10.47 14.16 -5.13
C ASN A 230 -11.49 13.52 -4.16
N ALA A 231 -10.97 12.99 -3.05
CA ALA A 231 -11.74 12.16 -2.14
C ALA A 231 -12.93 12.94 -1.59
N GLY A 232 -14.04 12.24 -1.34
CA GLY A 232 -15.25 12.88 -0.87
C GLY A 232 -16.13 11.93 -0.11
N ALA A 233 -16.81 12.46 0.89
CA ALA A 233 -17.77 11.75 1.71
C ALA A 233 -18.81 12.75 2.20
N MET A 234 -20.03 12.25 2.46
CA MET A 234 -21.09 13.03 3.11
C MET A 234 -21.46 14.35 2.42
N GLY A 235 -21.30 14.41 1.10
CA GLY A 235 -21.64 15.58 0.29
C GLY A 235 -20.51 16.60 0.14
N GLY A 236 -19.35 16.40 0.77
CA GLY A 236 -18.15 17.21 0.56
C GLY A 236 -17.10 16.50 -0.30
N GLN A 237 -16.26 17.29 -0.98
CA GLN A 237 -15.11 16.81 -1.76
C GLN A 237 -13.84 17.59 -1.43
N THR A 238 -12.68 16.96 -1.64
CA THR A 238 -11.38 17.52 -1.28
C THR A 238 -11.15 18.88 -1.96
N PHE A 239 -11.32 18.95 -3.28
CA PHE A 239 -11.03 20.16 -4.04
C PHE A 239 -12.05 21.30 -3.88
N GLU A 240 -13.17 21.08 -3.20
CA GLU A 240 -14.08 22.16 -2.79
C GLU A 240 -13.46 23.05 -1.71
N HIS A 241 -12.47 22.51 -0.98
CA HIS A 241 -11.80 23.19 0.13
C HIS A 241 -10.33 23.52 -0.16
N VAL A 242 -9.74 23.00 -1.25
CA VAL A 242 -8.33 23.26 -1.58
C VAL A 242 -8.17 24.70 -2.07
N VAL A 243 -7.23 25.44 -1.48
CA VAL A 243 -6.78 26.76 -1.93
C VAL A 243 -5.58 26.61 -2.87
N SER A 244 -4.63 25.75 -2.50
CA SER A 244 -3.45 25.45 -3.30
C SER A 244 -2.85 24.10 -2.92
N VAL A 245 -2.10 23.52 -3.86
CA VAL A 245 -1.34 22.30 -3.69
C VAL A 245 0.10 22.57 -4.07
N ARG A 246 1.03 22.23 -3.18
CA ARG A 246 2.46 22.19 -3.49
C ARG A 246 2.81 20.83 -4.08
N VAL A 247 3.45 20.82 -5.23
CA VAL A 247 3.78 19.60 -5.99
C VAL A 247 5.25 19.61 -6.42
N LEU A 248 5.78 18.41 -6.66
CA LEU A 248 7.01 18.16 -7.41
C LEU A 248 6.64 17.60 -8.78
N ASP A 249 7.18 18.15 -9.86
CA ASP A 249 6.99 17.61 -11.21
C ASP A 249 7.84 16.34 -11.47
N ALA A 250 7.78 15.81 -12.69
CA ALA A 250 8.55 14.63 -13.10
C ALA A 250 10.07 14.87 -13.21
N GLU A 251 10.52 16.12 -13.07
CA GLU A 251 11.91 16.57 -12.99
C GLU A 251 12.34 16.79 -11.53
N GLY A 252 11.42 16.66 -10.56
CA GLY A 252 11.65 16.97 -9.16
C GLY A 252 11.72 18.47 -8.87
N ASN A 253 11.17 19.33 -9.72
CA ASN A 253 11.07 20.76 -9.46
C ASN A 253 9.76 21.07 -8.73
N ALA A 254 9.85 21.98 -7.77
CA ALA A 254 8.69 22.35 -6.97
C ALA A 254 7.86 23.46 -7.61
N LYS A 255 6.54 23.29 -7.59
CA LYS A 255 5.56 24.30 -8.01
C LYS A 255 4.39 24.32 -7.04
N THR A 256 3.75 25.48 -6.89
CA THR A 256 2.45 25.60 -6.24
C THR A 256 1.38 25.80 -7.31
N MET A 257 0.29 25.05 -7.22
CA MET A 257 -0.84 25.10 -8.16
C MET A 257 -2.12 25.41 -7.39
N THR A 258 -2.96 26.25 -7.97
CA THR A 258 -4.34 26.50 -7.51
C THR A 258 -5.30 25.51 -8.16
N PRO A 259 -6.51 25.26 -7.61
CA PRO A 259 -7.51 24.41 -8.24
C PRO A 259 -7.82 24.78 -9.69
N SER A 260 -7.84 26.08 -10.03
CA SER A 260 -8.08 26.54 -11.40
C SER A 260 -6.98 26.18 -12.39
N GLU A 261 -5.79 25.83 -11.91
CA GLU A 261 -4.67 25.34 -12.73
C GLU A 261 -4.64 23.80 -12.82
N MET A 262 -5.57 23.12 -12.14
CA MET A 262 -5.62 21.66 -12.04
C MET A 262 -6.88 21.13 -12.71
N GLU A 263 -6.74 20.00 -13.40
CA GLU A 263 -7.88 19.26 -13.92
C GLU A 263 -8.42 18.35 -12.81
N VAL A 264 -9.67 18.60 -12.38
CA VAL A 264 -10.29 17.91 -11.24
C VAL A 264 -11.59 17.27 -11.69
N HIS A 265 -11.67 15.95 -11.56
CA HIS A 265 -12.85 15.15 -11.89
C HIS A 265 -13.40 14.44 -10.66
N TYR A 266 -14.58 13.85 -10.81
CA TYR A 266 -15.13 12.96 -9.79
C TYR A 266 -14.21 11.74 -9.60
N ARG A 267 -13.66 11.61 -8.39
CA ARG A 267 -12.77 10.52 -7.99
C ARG A 267 -11.45 10.43 -8.77
N HIS A 268 -10.99 11.52 -9.39
CA HIS A 268 -9.80 11.50 -10.22
C HIS A 268 -9.23 12.90 -10.45
N VAL A 269 -7.90 13.06 -10.37
CA VAL A 269 -7.20 14.32 -10.63
C VAL A 269 -6.02 14.06 -11.58
N PRO A 270 -6.22 14.18 -12.92
CA PRO A 270 -5.20 13.91 -13.93
C PRO A 270 -3.87 14.65 -13.72
N THR A 271 -3.93 15.89 -13.21
CA THR A 271 -2.72 16.69 -12.95
C THR A 271 -1.79 16.01 -11.94
N LEU A 272 -2.33 15.27 -10.97
CA LEU A 272 -1.58 14.56 -9.94
C LEU A 272 -1.14 13.14 -10.37
N GLU A 273 -1.32 12.78 -11.64
CA GLU A 273 -0.69 11.59 -12.24
C GLU A 273 0.73 11.88 -12.72
N LYS A 274 1.00 13.15 -13.05
CA LYS A 274 2.27 13.62 -13.59
C LYS A 274 3.07 14.47 -12.60
N ASN A 275 2.46 14.80 -11.46
CA ASN A 275 3.04 15.62 -10.40
C ASN A 275 2.76 14.96 -9.04
N TYR A 276 3.74 15.00 -8.15
CA TYR A 276 3.68 14.41 -6.82
C TYR A 276 3.34 15.49 -5.80
N ALA A 277 2.18 15.38 -5.14
CA ALA A 277 1.79 16.32 -4.10
C ALA A 277 2.71 16.20 -2.87
N VAL A 278 3.05 17.34 -2.27
CA VAL A 278 3.89 17.48 -1.07
C VAL A 278 3.09 18.03 0.11
N SER A 279 2.27 19.04 -0.13
CA SER A 279 1.34 19.60 0.86
C SER A 279 0.17 20.29 0.16
N ALA A 280 -0.89 20.58 0.92
CA ALA A 280 -2.02 21.37 0.45
C ALA A 280 -2.49 22.35 1.51
N VAL A 281 -3.04 23.47 1.04
CA VAL A 281 -3.73 24.44 1.86
C VAL A 281 -5.23 24.24 1.69
N PHE A 282 -5.93 23.99 2.78
CA PHE A 282 -7.38 23.87 2.83
C PHE A 282 -7.99 25.12 3.46
N ARG A 283 -9.14 25.57 2.97
CA ARG A 283 -9.94 26.64 3.56
C ARG A 283 -11.24 26.08 4.10
N GLY A 284 -11.48 26.34 5.38
CA GLY A 284 -12.77 26.10 6.00
C GLY A 284 -13.52 27.40 6.27
N VAL A 285 -14.56 27.31 7.10
CA VAL A 285 -15.42 28.43 7.46
C VAL A 285 -15.37 28.61 8.98
N PRO A 286 -15.21 29.84 9.50
CA PRO A 286 -15.35 30.09 10.93
C PRO A 286 -16.67 29.53 11.47
N GLY A 287 -16.60 28.76 12.56
CA GLY A 287 -17.75 28.08 13.13
C GLY A 287 -17.67 27.95 14.65
N GLY A 288 -18.82 27.79 15.28
CA GLY A 288 -18.90 27.49 16.70
C GLY A 288 -18.35 26.09 16.99
N LYS A 289 -17.49 25.95 18.00
CA LYS A 289 -16.83 24.68 18.36
C LYS A 289 -17.83 23.54 18.56
N ASP A 290 -18.96 23.79 19.21
CA ASP A 290 -19.98 22.79 19.48
C ASP A 290 -20.63 22.24 18.20
N GLU A 291 -20.84 23.10 17.20
CA GLU A 291 -21.38 22.67 15.91
C GLU A 291 -20.39 21.79 15.15
N ILE A 292 -19.10 22.17 15.15
CA ILE A 292 -18.03 21.41 14.51
C ILE A 292 -17.88 20.04 15.18
N VAL A 293 -17.90 19.99 16.52
CA VAL A 293 -17.87 18.73 17.29
C VAL A 293 -19.05 17.84 16.91
N ARG A 294 -20.27 18.39 16.87
CA ARG A 294 -21.46 17.62 16.47
C ARG A 294 -21.32 17.02 15.07
N LYS A 295 -20.88 17.81 14.09
CA LYS A 295 -20.66 17.35 12.71
C LYS A 295 -19.57 16.27 12.61
N LEU A 296 -18.50 16.38 13.39
CA LEU A 296 -17.47 15.34 13.49
C LEU A 296 -18.03 14.03 14.04
N GLU A 297 -18.83 14.09 15.11
CA GLU A 297 -19.48 12.91 15.70
C GLU A 297 -20.47 12.27 14.73
N GLU A 298 -21.26 13.07 14.01
CA GLU A 298 -22.15 12.61 12.93
C GLU A 298 -21.37 11.88 11.84
N SER A 299 -20.21 12.42 11.43
CA SER A 299 -19.35 11.78 10.43
C SER A 299 -18.81 10.43 10.91
N GLN A 300 -18.30 10.40 12.14
CA GLN A 300 -17.78 9.19 12.73
C GLN A 300 -18.87 8.12 12.87
N HIS A 301 -20.04 8.53 13.38
CA HIS A 301 -21.15 7.63 13.61
C HIS A 301 -21.67 7.02 12.30
N LYS A 302 -21.83 7.85 11.26
CA LYS A 302 -22.27 7.39 9.94
C LYS A 302 -21.27 6.39 9.33
N ARG A 303 -19.97 6.63 9.44
CA ARG A 303 -18.96 5.67 8.97
C ARG A 303 -19.07 4.34 9.71
N LYS A 304 -19.11 4.37 11.05
CA LYS A 304 -19.19 3.17 11.91
C LYS A 304 -20.44 2.32 11.64
N THR A 305 -21.56 2.94 11.30
CA THR A 305 -22.84 2.23 11.10
C THR A 305 -23.06 1.76 9.66
N THR A 306 -22.43 2.40 8.67
CA THR A 306 -22.69 2.09 7.24
C THR A 306 -21.56 1.33 6.55
N GLN A 307 -20.37 1.26 7.16
CA GLN A 307 -19.19 0.65 6.55
C GLN A 307 -18.57 -0.41 7.46
N PRO A 308 -17.96 -1.46 6.90
CA PRO A 308 -17.30 -2.49 7.69
C PRO A 308 -16.07 -1.96 8.43
N ALA A 309 -15.87 -2.44 9.66
CA ALA A 309 -14.65 -2.18 10.43
C ALA A 309 -13.45 -3.04 9.97
N ALA A 310 -13.70 -4.08 9.16
CA ALA A 310 -12.69 -5.00 8.66
C ALA A 310 -11.75 -4.37 7.61
N SER A 311 -10.62 -5.03 7.38
CA SER A 311 -9.63 -4.65 6.35
C SER A 311 -10.27 -4.63 4.96
N SER A 312 -10.33 -3.45 4.34
CA SER A 312 -10.90 -3.21 3.01
C SER A 312 -10.19 -2.02 2.33
N ALA A 313 -10.32 -1.91 1.01
CA ALA A 313 -9.81 -0.77 0.22
C ALA A 313 -10.87 0.32 -0.02
N GLY A 314 -11.91 0.38 0.82
CA GLY A 314 -13.07 1.23 0.57
C GLY A 314 -14.05 0.62 -0.43
N CYS A 315 -14.76 1.49 -1.17
CA CYS A 315 -15.65 1.08 -2.24
C CYS A 315 -14.86 0.45 -3.39
N ILE A 316 -15.24 -0.77 -3.79
CA ILE A 316 -14.57 -1.50 -4.87
C ILE A 316 -14.96 -0.94 -6.23
N PHE A 317 -16.23 -0.58 -6.42
CA PHE A 317 -16.75 -0.10 -7.70
C PHE A 317 -17.27 1.34 -7.61
N LYS A 318 -17.16 2.05 -8.74
CA LYS A 318 -17.88 3.31 -8.96
C LYS A 318 -19.38 3.04 -9.06
N ASN A 319 -20.21 4.04 -8.76
CA ASN A 319 -21.66 3.91 -8.91
C ASN A 319 -22.06 3.93 -10.40
N PRO A 320 -22.71 2.87 -10.93
CA PRO A 320 -23.17 2.85 -12.31
C PRO A 320 -24.43 3.71 -12.50
N GLY A 321 -24.30 4.81 -13.24
CA GLY A 321 -25.39 5.76 -13.48
C GLY A 321 -25.98 6.28 -12.17
N ASN A 322 -27.28 6.06 -11.95
CA ASN A 322 -27.99 6.51 -10.75
C ASN A 322 -28.16 5.43 -9.68
N ILE A 323 -27.58 4.23 -9.86
CA ILE A 323 -27.72 3.13 -8.92
C ILE A 323 -26.46 3.06 -8.06
N PRO A 324 -26.57 3.14 -6.73
CA PRO A 324 -25.42 2.89 -5.85
C PRO A 324 -24.90 1.46 -6.05
N ALA A 325 -23.60 1.30 -6.31
CA ALA A 325 -22.99 -0.01 -6.58
C ALA A 325 -23.22 -0.99 -5.42
N GLY A 326 -23.16 -0.51 -4.17
CA GLY A 326 -23.44 -1.34 -3.00
C GLY A 326 -24.85 -1.91 -2.99
N LYS A 327 -25.85 -1.09 -3.33
CA LYS A 327 -27.25 -1.53 -3.45
C LYS A 327 -27.41 -2.56 -4.57
N LEU A 328 -26.74 -2.36 -5.70
CA LEU A 328 -26.76 -3.32 -6.81
C LEU A 328 -26.21 -4.69 -6.37
N VAL A 329 -25.04 -4.72 -5.72
CA VAL A 329 -24.43 -5.97 -5.24
C VAL A 329 -25.32 -6.65 -4.17
N ASP A 330 -25.96 -5.87 -3.31
CA ASP A 330 -26.91 -6.36 -2.31
C ASP A 330 -28.13 -7.03 -2.97
N GLU A 331 -28.75 -6.36 -3.95
CA GLU A 331 -29.91 -6.90 -4.69
C GLU A 331 -29.56 -8.12 -5.56
N LEU A 332 -28.29 -8.27 -5.96
CA LEU A 332 -27.79 -9.46 -6.66
C LEU A 332 -27.60 -10.65 -5.71
N GLY A 333 -27.76 -10.44 -4.40
CA GLY A 333 -27.61 -11.48 -3.38
C GLY A 333 -26.16 -11.90 -3.15
N LEU A 334 -25.20 -10.99 -3.39
CA LEU A 334 -23.77 -11.31 -3.36
C LEU A 334 -23.09 -11.01 -2.02
N LYS A 335 -23.80 -10.44 -1.04
CA LYS A 335 -23.26 -10.32 0.33
C LYS A 335 -22.82 -11.67 0.87
N ASN A 336 -21.71 -11.70 1.59
CA ASN A 336 -21.06 -12.91 2.09
C ASN A 336 -20.56 -13.91 1.04
N CYS A 337 -20.68 -13.61 -0.27
CA CYS A 337 -19.98 -14.37 -1.30
C CYS A 337 -18.46 -14.26 -1.08
N ALA A 338 -17.77 -15.40 -1.14
CA ALA A 338 -16.35 -15.47 -0.86
C ALA A 338 -15.60 -16.27 -1.93
N ILE A 339 -14.32 -15.95 -2.10
CA ILE A 339 -13.32 -16.72 -2.82
C ILE A 339 -12.09 -16.76 -1.92
N GLY A 340 -11.71 -17.97 -1.50
CA GLY A 340 -10.66 -18.14 -0.48
C GLY A 340 -10.95 -17.34 0.79
N LYS A 341 -10.10 -16.36 1.11
CA LYS A 341 -10.26 -15.47 2.28
C LYS A 341 -10.76 -14.07 1.92
N ALA A 342 -11.02 -13.79 0.65
CA ALA A 342 -11.70 -12.57 0.19
C ALA A 342 -13.23 -12.75 0.25
N ARG A 343 -13.96 -11.78 0.81
CA ARG A 343 -15.42 -11.88 0.96
C ARG A 343 -16.11 -10.54 0.74
N VAL A 344 -17.29 -10.54 0.12
CA VAL A 344 -18.17 -9.37 0.07
C VAL A 344 -18.74 -9.11 1.46
N SER A 345 -18.54 -7.91 1.99
CA SER A 345 -19.00 -7.52 3.32
C SER A 345 -20.50 -7.71 3.49
N GLU A 346 -20.91 -8.25 4.65
CA GLU A 346 -22.33 -8.28 5.06
C GLU A 346 -22.89 -6.88 5.35
N VAL A 347 -22.05 -5.96 5.82
CA VAL A 347 -22.46 -4.58 6.13
C VAL A 347 -22.80 -3.82 4.86
N HIS A 348 -21.92 -3.81 3.85
CA HIS A 348 -22.07 -3.01 2.64
C HIS A 348 -21.58 -3.76 1.39
N GLY A 349 -22.45 -3.99 0.39
CA GLY A 349 -22.11 -4.82 -0.79
C GLY A 349 -20.98 -4.28 -1.68
N ASN A 350 -20.70 -2.98 -1.63
CA ASN A 350 -19.55 -2.40 -2.38
C ASN A 350 -18.19 -2.55 -1.69
N PHE A 351 -18.11 -3.30 -0.58
CA PHE A 351 -16.87 -3.52 0.15
C PHE A 351 -16.51 -5.00 0.07
N ILE A 352 -15.28 -5.28 -0.35
CA ILE A 352 -14.67 -6.59 -0.17
C ILE A 352 -13.72 -6.50 1.03
N VAL A 353 -13.83 -7.49 1.92
CA VAL A 353 -13.05 -7.59 3.14
C VAL A 353 -12.07 -8.75 3.07
N ASN A 354 -10.92 -8.57 3.72
CA ASN A 354 -9.95 -9.61 3.97
C ASN A 354 -10.23 -10.25 5.33
N ASP A 355 -10.70 -11.50 5.34
CA ASP A 355 -10.98 -12.27 6.57
C ASP A 355 -9.71 -12.86 7.21
N GLY A 356 -8.53 -12.46 6.72
CA GLY A 356 -7.23 -12.89 7.18
C GLY A 356 -6.57 -13.84 6.18
N GLY A 357 -5.42 -13.43 5.65
CA GLY A 357 -4.62 -14.25 4.73
C GLY A 357 -5.11 -14.27 3.28
N ALA A 358 -6.01 -13.36 2.88
CA ALA A 358 -6.42 -13.26 1.48
C ALA A 358 -5.28 -12.82 0.58
N THR A 359 -5.26 -13.34 -0.65
CA THR A 359 -4.31 -12.93 -1.70
C THR A 359 -4.95 -11.90 -2.63
N ALA A 360 -4.13 -11.20 -3.42
CA ALA A 360 -4.63 -10.29 -4.44
C ALA A 360 -5.38 -11.05 -5.53
N ALA A 361 -4.92 -12.24 -5.89
CA ALA A 361 -5.60 -13.13 -6.82
C ALA A 361 -7.04 -13.46 -6.38
N GLU A 362 -7.24 -13.85 -5.11
CA GLU A 362 -8.58 -14.13 -4.55
C GLU A 362 -9.49 -12.90 -4.58
N MET A 363 -8.94 -11.72 -4.27
CA MET A 363 -9.66 -10.44 -4.33
C MET A 363 -10.10 -10.12 -5.75
N LEU A 364 -9.21 -10.27 -6.73
CA LEU A 364 -9.47 -9.99 -8.15
C LEU A 364 -10.47 -10.98 -8.76
N GLU A 365 -10.39 -12.25 -8.39
CA GLU A 365 -11.36 -13.26 -8.81
C GLU A 365 -12.77 -12.93 -8.28
N LEU A 366 -12.86 -12.45 -7.03
CA LEU A 366 -14.14 -12.04 -6.45
C LEU A 366 -14.70 -10.79 -7.13
N ILE A 367 -13.85 -9.82 -7.44
CA ILE A 367 -14.21 -8.63 -8.23
C ILE A 367 -14.78 -9.05 -9.59
N ALA A 368 -14.08 -9.93 -10.31
CA ALA A 368 -14.51 -10.42 -11.62
C ALA A 368 -15.87 -11.14 -11.53
N LYS A 369 -16.05 -12.00 -10.52
CA LYS A 369 -17.33 -12.69 -10.27
C LYS A 369 -18.50 -11.72 -10.06
N ILE A 370 -18.29 -10.63 -9.32
CA ILE A 370 -19.30 -9.59 -9.11
C ILE A 370 -19.64 -8.89 -10.43
N GLN A 371 -18.62 -8.51 -11.21
CA GLN A 371 -18.81 -7.84 -12.51
C GLN A 371 -19.59 -8.73 -13.49
N VAL A 372 -19.21 -10.01 -13.62
CA VAL A 372 -19.91 -10.98 -14.46
C VAL A 372 -21.36 -11.12 -14.03
N THR A 373 -21.62 -11.28 -12.72
CA THR A 373 -22.99 -11.43 -12.20
C THR A 373 -23.84 -10.18 -12.46
N ALA A 374 -23.27 -8.98 -12.30
CA ALA A 374 -23.97 -7.73 -12.56
C ALA A 374 -24.31 -7.56 -14.05
N ARG A 375 -23.39 -7.94 -14.94
CA ARG A 375 -23.60 -7.93 -16.38
C ARG A 375 -24.69 -8.91 -16.79
N GLU A 376 -24.64 -10.15 -16.33
CA GLU A 376 -25.59 -11.20 -16.71
C GLU A 376 -27.00 -10.94 -16.18
N LYS A 377 -27.14 -10.49 -14.92
CA LYS A 377 -28.46 -10.38 -14.27
C LYS A 377 -29.12 -9.02 -14.42
N ARG A 378 -28.33 -7.96 -14.68
CA ARG A 378 -28.83 -6.57 -14.69
C ARG A 378 -28.35 -5.77 -15.90
N ASP A 379 -27.55 -6.36 -16.80
CA ASP A 379 -26.94 -5.67 -17.95
C ASP A 379 -26.08 -4.45 -17.57
N VAL A 380 -25.57 -4.42 -16.34
CA VAL A 380 -24.76 -3.32 -15.81
C VAL A 380 -23.28 -3.68 -15.84
N GLU A 381 -22.46 -2.80 -16.42
CA GLU A 381 -21.00 -2.89 -16.37
C GLU A 381 -20.46 -2.12 -15.16
N LEU A 382 -19.92 -2.84 -14.19
CA LEU A 382 -19.30 -2.25 -12.99
C LEU A 382 -17.83 -1.93 -13.24
N GLN A 383 -17.46 -0.66 -13.06
CA GLN A 383 -16.08 -0.20 -13.17
C GLN A 383 -15.40 -0.12 -11.80
N PRO A 384 -14.18 -0.65 -11.63
CA PRO A 384 -13.42 -0.50 -10.39
C PRO A 384 -13.15 0.97 -10.04
N GLU A 385 -13.33 1.31 -8.76
CA GLU A 385 -12.85 2.55 -8.13
C GLU A 385 -11.51 2.33 -7.43
N VAL A 386 -11.34 1.14 -6.84
CA VAL A 386 -10.07 0.68 -6.28
C VAL A 386 -8.99 0.65 -7.37
N GLN A 387 -7.80 1.14 -7.04
CA GLN A 387 -6.67 1.14 -7.95
C GLN A 387 -5.95 -0.21 -7.85
N ILE A 388 -6.01 -0.98 -8.93
CA ILE A 388 -5.29 -2.25 -9.05
C ILE A 388 -3.91 -1.96 -9.63
N VAL A 389 -2.85 -2.28 -8.89
CA VAL A 389 -1.47 -1.94 -9.24
C VAL A 389 -0.52 -3.12 -9.00
N GLY A 390 0.69 -3.03 -9.55
CA GLY A 390 1.70 -4.08 -9.42
C GLY A 390 1.62 -5.13 -10.51
N GLU A 391 2.44 -6.17 -10.36
CA GLU A 391 2.66 -7.21 -11.37
C GLU A 391 1.96 -8.53 -11.02
N GLU A 392 1.65 -9.31 -12.04
CA GLU A 392 1.21 -10.71 -11.84
C GLU A 392 2.39 -11.55 -11.33
N MET A 393 2.09 -12.59 -10.57
CA MET A 393 3.10 -13.49 -9.99
C MET A 393 3.69 -14.42 -11.03
#